data_AF-A0A949B7F8-F1
#
_entry.id   AF-A0A949B7F8-F1
#
_cell.length_a   1.000
_cell.length_b   1.000
_cell.length_c   1.000
_cell.angle_alpha   90.00
_cell.angle_beta   90.00
_cell.angle_gamma   90.00
#
_symmetry.space_group_name_H-M   'P 1'
#
loop_
_entity.id
_entity.type
_entity.pdbx_description
1 polymer ?
#
loop_
_entity_poly.entity_id
_entity_poly.type
_entity_poly.pdbx_seq_one_letter_code
_entity_poly.pdbx_strand_id
1 'polypeptide(L)'
;MFVITRRGFTLLEVLIVVIIIGILAAIALPQYIKTIEKARSAEAVTNIGYIRTSLDRYWYENDYSFAGVTLPTDGSQCTLDIDNPNAVKNKLYDTYSISGFSAPPAGRAYTILATRTAPSGTIYTVEWVQESNVKGTLYRSANLGGPVKP
;
A
#
# COMPACT_ATOMS: atom_id res chain seq x y z
N MET A 1 14.93 2.32 -62.92
CA MET A 1 15.30 3.11 -61.72
C MET A 1 14.02 3.61 -61.08
N PHE A 2 13.60 3.04 -59.95
CA PHE A 2 12.38 3.45 -59.26
C PHE A 2 12.66 4.69 -58.42
N VAL A 3 12.00 5.81 -58.72
CA VAL A 3 12.09 7.04 -57.95
C VAL A 3 11.16 6.91 -56.74
N ILE A 4 11.74 6.86 -55.55
CA ILE A 4 10.98 6.91 -54.30
C ILE A 4 10.73 8.39 -54.01
N THR A 5 9.52 8.89 -54.30
CA THR A 5 9.08 10.23 -53.90
C THR A 5 9.04 10.31 -52.37
N ARG A 6 10.02 11.00 -51.77
CA ARG A 6 10.02 11.28 -50.33
C ARG A 6 8.92 12.31 -50.05
N ARG A 7 7.77 11.85 -49.55
CA ARG A 7 6.77 12.74 -48.95
C ARG A 7 7.35 13.24 -47.63
N GLY A 8 7.68 14.54 -47.56
CA GLY A 8 8.12 15.18 -46.34
C GLY A 8 6.96 15.38 -45.37
N PHE A 9 7.21 15.20 -44.08
CA PHE A 9 6.28 15.53 -43.00
C PHE A 9 6.06 17.05 -42.98
N THR A 10 4.81 17.51 -42.86
CA THR A 10 4.56 18.94 -42.68
C THR A 10 4.85 19.34 -41.22
N LEU A 11 5.43 20.53 -41.03
CA LEU A 11 5.62 21.07 -39.66
C LEU A 11 4.29 21.23 -38.93
N LEU A 12 3.21 21.51 -39.68
CA LEU A 12 1.87 21.64 -39.16
C LEU A 12 1.31 20.29 -38.67
N GLU A 13 1.59 19.18 -39.36
CA GLU A 13 1.22 17.83 -38.88
C GLU A 13 1.89 17.51 -37.55
N VAL A 14 3.18 17.80 -37.41
CA VAL A 14 3.88 17.53 -36.14
C VAL A 14 3.35 18.45 -35.03
N LEU A 15 3.02 19.71 -35.35
CA LEU A 15 2.51 20.69 -34.38
C LEU A 15 1.15 20.27 -33.79
N ILE A 16 0.17 19.91 -34.62
CA ILE A 16 -1.15 19.51 -34.12
C ILE A 16 -1.07 18.21 -33.30
N VAL A 17 -0.18 17.30 -33.69
CA VAL A 17 0.01 16.03 -32.99
C VAL A 17 0.57 16.25 -31.60
N VAL A 18 1.59 17.10 -31.43
CA VAL A 18 2.12 17.38 -30.08
C VAL A 18 1.12 18.14 -29.20
N ILE A 19 0.27 19.00 -29.79
CA ILE A 19 -0.81 19.68 -29.05
C ILE A 19 -1.83 18.66 -28.52
N ILE A 20 -2.31 17.76 -29.38
CA ILE A 20 -3.30 16.75 -28.98
C ILE A 20 -2.69 15.81 -27.93
N ILE A 21 -1.45 15.33 -28.12
CA ILE A 21 -0.75 14.49 -27.13
C ILE A 21 -0.56 15.25 -25.81
N GLY A 22 -0.27 16.54 -25.85
CA GLY A 22 -0.14 17.38 -24.65
C GLY A 22 -1.42 17.44 -23.82
N ILE A 23 -2.57 17.64 -24.47
CA ILE A 23 -3.89 17.67 -23.80
C ILE A 23 -4.21 16.30 -23.19
N LEU A 24 -3.99 15.22 -23.95
CA LEU A 24 -4.25 13.86 -23.47
C LEU A 24 -3.34 13.49 -22.30
N ALA A 25 -2.06 13.83 -22.35
CA ALA A 25 -1.09 13.54 -21.29
C ALA A 25 -1.46 14.27 -19.98
N ALA A 26 -1.94 15.52 -20.05
CA ALA A 26 -2.32 16.29 -18.87
C ALA A 26 -3.45 15.62 -18.06
N ILE A 27 -4.40 14.95 -18.73
CA ILE A 27 -5.52 14.26 -18.06
C ILE A 27 -5.12 12.82 -17.69
N ALA A 28 -4.40 12.13 -18.58
CA ALA A 28 -4.08 10.71 -18.41
C ALA A 28 -3.09 10.45 -17.26
N LEU A 29 -2.06 11.30 -17.10
CA LEU A 29 -1.03 11.12 -16.09
C LEU A 29 -1.55 11.06 -14.64
N PRO A 30 -2.34 12.03 -14.15
CA PRO A 30 -2.83 11.97 -12.76
C PRO A 30 -3.77 10.78 -12.53
N GLN A 31 -4.57 10.39 -13.52
CA GLN A 31 -5.44 9.22 -13.44
C GLN A 31 -4.64 7.91 -13.40
N TYR A 32 -3.57 7.82 -14.20
CA TYR A 32 -2.68 6.66 -14.22
C TYR A 32 -2.00 6.45 -12.87
N ILE A 33 -1.48 7.52 -12.25
CA ILE A 33 -0.86 7.46 -10.92
C ILE A 33 -1.86 6.91 -9.89
N LYS A 34 -3.09 7.45 -9.84
CA LYS A 34 -4.13 6.96 -8.91
C LYS A 34 -4.43 5.47 -9.09
N THR A 35 -4.43 5.00 -10.34
CA THR A 35 -4.70 3.59 -10.66
C THR A 35 -3.59 2.69 -10.13
N ILE A 36 -2.33 3.10 -10.27
CA ILE A 36 -1.18 2.39 -9.71
C ILE A 36 -1.28 2.34 -8.17
N GLU A 37 -1.60 3.45 -7.53
CA GLU A 37 -1.75 3.50 -6.06
C GLU A 37 -2.85 2.55 -5.56
N LYS A 38 -3.98 2.50 -6.28
CA LYS A 38 -5.05 1.56 -5.97
C LYS A 38 -4.61 0.10 -6.12
N ALA A 39 -3.87 -0.24 -7.18
CA ALA A 39 -3.34 -1.58 -7.38
C ALA A 39 -2.40 -2.00 -6.24
N ARG A 40 -1.46 -1.11 -5.87
CA ARG A 40 -0.56 -1.35 -4.74
C ARG A 40 -1.31 -1.50 -3.42
N SER A 41 -2.37 -0.72 -3.20
CA SER A 41 -3.20 -0.86 -1.99
C SER A 41 -3.87 -2.23 -1.88
N ALA A 42 -4.25 -2.85 -3.00
CA ALA A 42 -4.83 -4.20 -3.00
C ALA A 42 -3.80 -5.26 -2.59
N GLU A 43 -2.55 -5.07 -3.00
CA GLU A 43 -1.44 -5.92 -2.58
C GLU A 43 -1.14 -5.76 -1.08
N ALA A 44 -1.11 -4.52 -0.57
CA ALA A 44 -0.95 -4.28 0.87
C ALA A 44 -2.04 -4.98 1.71
N VAL A 45 -3.29 -5.00 1.23
CA VAL A 45 -4.38 -5.75 1.89
C VAL A 45 -4.09 -7.24 1.92
N THR A 46 -3.52 -7.79 0.85
CA THR A 46 -3.14 -9.20 0.77
C THR A 46 -2.02 -9.52 1.76
N ASN A 47 -0.99 -8.67 1.83
CA ASN A 47 0.12 -8.80 2.77
C ASN A 47 -0.34 -8.70 4.23
N ILE A 48 -1.22 -7.74 4.53
CA ILE A 48 -1.87 -7.63 5.85
C ILE A 48 -2.64 -8.92 6.19
N GLY A 49 -3.29 -9.56 5.21
CA GLY A 49 -3.95 -10.86 5.39
C GLY A 49 -3.00 -11.98 5.82
N TYR A 50 -1.80 -12.05 5.23
CA TYR A 50 -0.77 -13.01 5.65
C TYR A 50 -0.29 -12.75 7.07
N ILE A 51 -0.01 -11.48 7.42
CA ILE A 51 0.37 -11.09 8.79
C ILE A 51 -0.73 -11.45 9.78
N ARG A 52 -1.99 -11.15 9.44
CA ARG A 52 -3.14 -11.44 10.30
C ARG A 52 -3.21 -12.94 10.59
N THR A 53 -3.02 -13.77 9.57
CA THR A 53 -3.06 -15.24 9.70
C THR A 53 -1.93 -15.75 10.58
N SER A 54 -0.72 -15.18 10.47
CA SER A 54 0.41 -15.56 11.33
C SER A 54 0.23 -15.11 12.78
N LEU A 55 -0.32 -13.91 13.01
CA LEU A 55 -0.68 -13.43 14.34
C LEU A 55 -1.79 -14.28 14.98
N ASP A 56 -2.80 -14.66 14.20
CA ASP A 56 -3.88 -15.52 14.67
C ASP A 56 -3.32 -16.90 15.06
N ARG A 57 -2.41 -17.47 14.26
CA ARG A 57 -1.70 -18.71 14.60
C ARG A 57 -0.90 -18.58 15.89
N TYR A 58 -0.10 -17.52 16.02
CA TYR A 58 0.71 -17.27 17.21
C TYR A 58 -0.16 -17.19 18.48
N TRP A 59 -1.29 -16.49 18.40
CA TRP A 59 -2.23 -16.37 19.51
C TRP A 59 -2.74 -17.72 20.01
N TYR A 60 -3.06 -18.65 19.11
CA TYR A 60 -3.51 -19.99 19.50
C TYR A 60 -2.38 -20.90 20.01
N GLU A 61 -1.15 -20.71 19.53
CA GLU A 61 0.02 -21.48 19.99
C GLU A 61 0.55 -21.01 21.36
N ASN A 62 0.28 -19.76 21.75
CA ASN A 62 0.79 -19.14 22.99
C ASN A 62 -0.34 -18.87 24.00
N ASP A 63 -1.21 -19.85 24.23
CA ASP A 63 -2.26 -19.81 25.26
C ASP A 63 -3.15 -18.56 25.21
N TYR A 64 -3.55 -18.13 24.02
CA TYR A 64 -4.36 -16.93 23.80
C TYR A 64 -3.67 -15.67 24.33
N SER A 65 -2.39 -15.52 24.03
CA SER A 65 -1.58 -14.38 24.44
C SER A 65 -0.65 -13.91 23.33
N PHE A 66 -0.43 -12.59 23.27
CA PHE A 66 0.65 -11.97 22.50
C PHE A 66 1.91 -11.75 23.36
N ALA A 67 1.94 -12.33 24.58
CA ALA A 67 3.10 -12.24 25.46
C ALA A 67 4.33 -12.88 24.80
N GLY A 68 5.43 -12.14 24.70
CA GLY A 68 6.64 -12.57 24.00
C GLY A 68 6.80 -11.96 22.60
N VAL A 69 5.75 -11.31 22.07
CA VAL A 69 5.91 -10.37 20.95
C VAL A 69 6.54 -9.10 21.49
N THR A 70 7.87 -9.03 21.47
CA THR A 70 8.61 -7.81 21.83
C THR A 70 8.37 -6.76 20.76
N LEU A 71 7.45 -5.84 21.03
CA LEU A 71 7.42 -4.56 20.34
C LEU A 71 8.73 -3.81 20.67
N PRO A 72 9.37 -3.11 19.71
CA PRO A 72 10.47 -2.22 20.02
C PRO A 72 10.05 -1.31 21.19
N THR A 73 10.80 -1.37 22.29
CA THR A 73 10.43 -0.79 23.59
C THR A 73 10.34 0.75 23.55
N ASP A 74 10.79 1.36 22.46
CA ASP A 74 10.81 2.82 22.26
C ASP A 74 9.50 3.40 21.68
N GLY A 75 8.39 2.65 21.72
CA GLY A 75 7.15 3.04 21.01
C GLY A 75 7.29 2.97 19.48
N SER A 76 8.41 2.43 19.00
CA SER A 76 8.61 2.14 17.59
C SER A 76 7.74 0.94 17.21
N GLN A 77 6.91 1.17 16.21
CA GLN A 77 6.14 0.18 15.48
C GLN A 77 6.99 -1.06 15.13
N CYS A 78 6.48 -2.27 15.37
CA CYS A 78 7.15 -3.50 14.90
C CYS A 78 7.16 -3.49 13.38
N THR A 79 8.25 -3.03 12.75
CA THR A 79 8.36 -3.07 11.30
C THR A 79 8.53 -4.52 10.88
N LEU A 80 7.47 -5.11 10.32
CA LEU A 80 7.58 -6.42 9.71
C LEU A 80 8.21 -6.25 8.34
N ASP A 81 9.43 -6.77 8.18
CA ASP A 81 9.96 -7.02 6.86
C ASP A 81 9.29 -8.27 6.30
N ILE A 82 8.12 -8.07 5.69
CA ILE A 82 7.36 -9.14 5.02
C ILE A 82 8.06 -9.58 3.74
N ASP A 83 8.99 -8.76 3.23
CA ASP A 83 9.57 -8.98 1.92
C ASP A 83 10.88 -9.80 1.99
N ASN A 84 11.71 -9.72 3.05
CA ASN A 84 12.75 -10.72 3.48
C ASN A 84 13.55 -10.15 4.67
N PRO A 85 13.92 -10.91 5.74
CA PRO A 85 14.89 -10.45 6.76
C PRO A 85 16.24 -9.97 6.22
N ASN A 86 16.56 -10.19 4.93
CA ASN A 86 17.64 -9.48 4.24
C ASN A 86 17.23 -9.14 2.79
N ALA A 87 16.86 -7.88 2.56
CA ALA A 87 16.87 -7.20 1.25
C ALA A 87 15.92 -7.73 0.16
N VAL A 88 14.76 -7.08 0.00
CA VAL A 88 14.00 -7.11 -1.27
C VAL A 88 13.86 -5.72 -1.87
N LYS A 89 14.28 -5.61 -3.12
CA LYS A 89 14.03 -4.49 -4.03
C LYS A 89 12.66 -4.64 -4.69
N ASN A 90 11.56 -4.46 -3.95
CA ASN A 90 10.20 -4.31 -4.52
C ASN A 90 9.17 -3.82 -3.49
N LYS A 91 9.59 -2.92 -2.58
CA LYS A 91 8.67 -2.28 -1.65
C LYS A 91 7.66 -1.40 -2.40
N LEU A 92 6.44 -1.90 -2.60
CA LEU A 92 5.32 -1.10 -3.11
C LEU A 92 4.68 -0.26 -2.01
N TYR A 93 4.89 -0.65 -0.75
CA TYR A 93 4.69 0.11 0.48
C TYR A 93 6.01 0.23 1.24
N ASP A 94 6.29 1.38 1.85
CA ASP A 94 7.58 1.69 2.46
C ASP A 94 7.76 0.92 3.78
N THR A 95 6.67 0.81 4.57
CA THR A 95 6.68 0.14 5.86
C THR A 95 5.38 -0.62 6.11
N TYR A 96 5.50 -1.75 6.81
CA TYR A 96 4.40 -2.45 7.48
C TYR A 96 4.72 -2.49 8.96
N SER A 97 3.76 -2.14 9.79
CA SER A 97 3.91 -2.15 11.23
C SER A 97 2.78 -2.89 11.93
N ILE A 98 3.09 -3.43 13.11
CA ILE A 98 2.08 -3.92 14.04
C ILE A 98 2.22 -3.21 15.39
N SER A 99 1.09 -2.89 16.01
CA SER A 99 1.03 -2.27 17.33
C SER A 99 -0.27 -2.64 18.06
N GLY A 100 -0.39 -2.22 19.33
CA GLY A 100 -1.66 -2.31 20.07
C GLY A 100 -2.07 -3.71 20.51
N PHE A 101 -1.11 -4.63 20.71
CA PHE A 101 -1.40 -5.95 21.27
C PHE A 101 -2.02 -5.85 22.66
N SER A 102 -3.19 -6.46 22.85
CA SER A 102 -3.81 -6.58 24.17
C SER A 102 -3.14 -7.69 24.99
N ALA A 103 -2.88 -7.41 26.28
CA ALA A 103 -2.47 -8.42 27.24
C ALA A 103 -3.69 -9.24 27.72
N PRO A 104 -3.52 -10.54 28.03
CA PRO A 104 -4.56 -11.32 28.70
C PRO A 104 -5.02 -10.62 29.99
N PRO A 105 -6.32 -10.58 30.33
CA PRO A 105 -7.44 -11.32 29.74
C PRO A 105 -8.19 -10.57 28.62
N ALA A 106 -7.66 -9.44 28.13
CA ALA A 106 -8.37 -8.49 27.26
C ALA A 106 -8.55 -8.96 25.81
N GLY A 107 -8.90 -10.23 25.57
CA GLY A 107 -9.17 -10.80 24.25
C GLY A 107 -8.11 -10.50 23.19
N ARG A 108 -8.45 -10.64 21.92
CA ARG A 108 -7.51 -10.48 20.79
C ARG A 108 -7.66 -9.10 20.16
N ALA A 109 -6.74 -8.19 20.45
CA ALA A 109 -6.66 -6.87 19.81
C ALA A 109 -5.24 -6.58 19.27
N TYR A 110 -5.16 -5.95 18.10
CA TYR A 110 -3.94 -5.47 17.46
C TYR A 110 -4.27 -4.59 16.25
N THR A 111 -3.35 -3.73 15.85
CA THR A 111 -3.44 -2.91 14.64
C THR A 111 -2.26 -3.22 13.73
N ILE A 112 -2.54 -3.42 12.44
CA ILE A 112 -1.53 -3.55 11.39
C ILE A 112 -1.64 -2.32 10.49
N LEU A 113 -0.55 -1.62 10.23
CA LEU A 113 -0.53 -0.43 9.39
C LEU A 113 0.52 -0.59 8.27
N ALA A 114 0.08 -0.48 7.03
CA ALA A 114 0.94 -0.33 5.86
C ALA A 114 0.99 1.15 5.47
N THR A 115 2.19 1.73 5.36
CA THR A 115 2.35 3.13 4.93
C THR A 115 3.22 3.23 3.69
N ARG A 116 2.88 4.20 2.85
CA ARG A 116 3.65 4.55 1.68
C ARG A 116 3.58 6.05 1.41
N THR A 117 4.72 6.65 1.11
CA THR A 117 4.85 8.04 0.69
C THR A 117 5.11 8.08 -0.81
N ALA A 118 4.19 8.65 -1.59
CA ALA A 118 4.44 8.88 -3.00
C ALA A 118 5.50 9.98 -3.21
N PRO A 119 6.14 10.06 -4.39
CA PRO A 119 7.08 11.13 -4.73
C PRO A 119 6.48 12.54 -4.61
N SER A 120 5.15 12.66 -4.71
CA SER A 120 4.39 13.90 -4.48
C SER A 120 4.31 14.32 -3.01
N GLY A 121 4.81 13.52 -2.07
CA GLY A 121 4.66 13.69 -0.62
C GLY A 121 3.32 13.18 -0.06
N THR A 122 2.42 12.68 -0.91
CA THR A 122 1.13 12.13 -0.47
C THR A 122 1.32 10.80 0.25
N ILE A 123 0.77 10.68 1.46
CA ILE A 123 0.83 9.46 2.26
C ILE A 123 -0.41 8.60 2.01
N TYR A 124 -0.17 7.33 1.68
CA TYR A 124 -1.16 6.29 1.49
C TYR A 124 -1.04 5.28 2.62
N THR A 125 -2.16 5.02 3.29
CA THR A 125 -2.24 4.06 4.40
C THR A 125 -3.27 2.99 4.11
N VAL A 126 -2.95 1.77 4.51
CA VAL A 126 -3.91 0.67 4.66
C VAL A 126 -3.74 0.15 6.07
N GLU A 127 -4.81 0.17 6.85
CA GLU A 127 -4.78 -0.19 8.26
C GLU A 127 -5.78 -1.31 8.50
N TRP A 128 -5.40 -2.30 9.30
CA TRP A 128 -6.29 -3.31 9.83
C TRP A 128 -6.33 -3.16 11.33
N VAL A 129 -7.51 -2.89 11.87
CA VAL A 129 -7.73 -2.78 13.30
C VAL A 129 -8.52 -4.00 13.75
N GLN A 130 -7.92 -4.82 14.60
CA GLN A 130 -8.57 -5.89 15.32
C GLN A 130 -8.85 -5.38 16.74
N GLU A 131 -10.11 -5.15 17.05
CA GLU A 131 -10.56 -4.83 18.41
C GLU A 131 -10.91 -6.11 19.17
N SER A 132 -10.83 -6.06 20.50
CA SER A 132 -11.14 -7.21 21.34
C SER A 132 -12.61 -7.58 21.20
N ASN A 133 -12.89 -8.86 20.91
CA ASN A 133 -14.24 -9.40 20.73
C ASN A 133 -15.09 -8.73 19.63
N VAL A 134 -14.47 -7.98 18.70
CA VAL A 134 -15.13 -7.37 17.55
C VAL A 134 -14.53 -7.92 16.26
N LYS A 135 -15.31 -7.95 15.17
CA LYS A 135 -14.75 -8.27 13.84
C LYS A 135 -13.76 -7.17 13.44
N GLY A 136 -12.55 -7.56 13.06
CA GLY A 136 -11.58 -6.58 12.60
C GLY A 136 -12.05 -5.79 11.37
N THR A 137 -11.63 -4.54 11.30
CA THR A 137 -12.04 -3.57 10.28
C THR A 137 -10.81 -3.09 9.50
N LEU A 138 -10.94 -3.05 8.18
CA LEU A 138 -9.91 -2.52 7.29
C LEU A 138 -10.21 -1.04 6.98
N TYR A 139 -9.27 -0.16 7.25
CA TYR A 139 -9.30 1.24 6.85
C TYR A 139 -8.30 1.53 5.73
N ARG A 140 -8.61 2.49 4.87
CA ARG A 140 -7.69 2.99 3.83
C ARG A 140 -7.68 4.51 3.81
N SER A 141 -6.57 5.09 3.36
CA SER A 141 -6.50 6.53 3.07
C SER A 141 -7.60 6.94 2.08
N ALA A 142 -8.19 8.13 2.27
CA ALA A 142 -9.31 8.64 1.48
C ALA A 142 -9.04 8.62 -0.04
N ASN A 143 -7.78 8.84 -0.42
CA ASN A 143 -7.33 8.83 -1.82
C ASN A 143 -7.40 7.45 -2.49
N LEU A 144 -7.64 6.38 -1.73
CA LEU A 144 -7.78 4.99 -2.19
C LEU A 144 -9.23 4.50 -2.18
N GLY A 145 -10.20 5.35 -1.78
CA GLY A 145 -11.63 5.06 -1.85
C GLY A 145 -12.14 3.97 -0.91
N GLY A 146 -11.39 3.64 0.15
CA GLY A 146 -11.87 2.75 1.22
C GLY A 146 -12.46 3.53 2.39
N PRO A 147 -13.13 2.84 3.33
CA PRO A 147 -13.58 3.46 4.58
C PRO A 147 -12.37 4.03 5.33
N VAL A 148 -12.47 5.31 5.69
CA VAL A 148 -11.49 6.00 6.55
C VAL A 148 -11.97 5.84 7.99
N LYS A 149 -11.04 5.73 8.94
CA LYS A 149 -11.39 5.74 10.36
C LYS A 149 -12.23 7.00 10.67
N PRO A 150 -13.31 6.91 11.48
CA PRO A 150 -14.06 8.09 11.91
C PRO A 150 -13.16 9.13 12.60
#